data_AF-A0A7X8D0H6-F1
#
_entry.id   AF-A0A7X8D0H6-F1
#
_cell.length_a   1.000
_cell.length_b   1.000
_cell.length_c   1.000
_cell.angle_alpha   90.00
_cell.angle_beta   90.00
_cell.angle_gamma   90.00
#
_symmetry.space_group_name_H-M   'P 1'
#
loop_
_entity.id
_entity.type
_entity.pdbx_description
1 polymer ?
#
loop_
_entity_poly.entity_id
_entity_poly.type
_entity_poly.pdbx_seq_one_letter_code
_entity_poly.pdbx_strand_id
1 'polypeptide(L)'
;YLAAAAVVVIHVILNKLTIGRRIRATGENVEAARAAGIDPDRIKFFTLIASGILAGLAGCFLSMGYTSNFTSGISAGRGYVANAAQVVAGGTAVGSIFAALIFGVADALATFLQNRGLPPELIQALPYAVTILGFVVVTLIRDKREAARKLRLFAGRDER
;
A
#
# COMPACT_ATOMS: atom_id res chain seq x y z
N TYR A 1 7.09 -3.23 16.37
CA TYR A 1 5.83 -3.55 17.10
C TYR A 1 4.69 -2.56 16.82
N LEU A 2 4.90 -1.24 16.98
CA LEU A 2 3.85 -0.24 16.72
C LEU A 2 3.21 -0.33 15.33
N ALA A 3 3.99 -0.60 14.29
CA ALA A 3 3.48 -0.76 12.91
C ALA A 3 2.46 -1.92 12.78
N ALA A 4 2.70 -3.05 13.44
CA ALA A 4 1.78 -4.19 13.40
C ALA A 4 0.45 -3.87 14.10
N ALA A 5 0.50 -3.20 15.26
CA ALA A 5 -0.69 -2.74 15.95
C ALA A 5 -1.49 -1.72 15.11
N ALA A 6 -0.80 -0.76 14.47
CA ALA A 6 -1.44 0.22 13.60
C ALA A 6 -2.18 -0.43 12.41
N VAL A 7 -1.58 -1.45 11.79
CA VAL A 7 -2.22 -2.20 10.71
C VAL A 7 -3.51 -2.87 11.17
N VAL A 8 -3.51 -3.52 12.34
CA VAL A 8 -4.71 -4.17 12.89
C VAL A 8 -5.80 -3.14 13.18
N VAL A 9 -5.44 -2.02 13.81
CA VAL A 9 -6.38 -0.93 14.11
C VAL A 9 -6.99 -0.37 12.83
N ILE A 10 -6.18 -0.04 11.83
CA ILE A 10 -6.64 0.47 10.53
C ILE A 10 -7.52 -0.56 9.82
N HIS A 11 -7.16 -1.84 9.86
CA HIS A 11 -7.96 -2.91 9.27
C HIS A 11 -9.36 -2.97 9.89
N VAL A 12 -9.46 -2.89 11.22
CA VAL A 12 -10.74 -2.90 11.94
C VAL A 12 -11.55 -1.64 11.60
N ILE A 13 -10.92 -0.46 11.58
CA ILE A 13 -11.58 0.80 11.23
C ILE A 13 -12.13 0.77 9.81
N LEU A 14 -11.36 0.26 8.85
CA LEU A 14 -11.77 0.26 7.45
C LEU A 14 -12.80 -0.82 7.11
N ASN A 15 -12.74 -1.99 7.75
CA ASN A 15 -13.60 -3.13 7.40
C ASN A 15 -14.81 -3.33 8.32
N LYS A 16 -14.69 -2.98 9.61
CA LYS A 16 -15.74 -3.28 10.62
C LYS A 16 -16.54 -2.04 11.01
N LEU A 17 -15.94 -0.85 11.00
CA LEU A 17 -16.59 0.39 11.44
C LEU A 17 -17.35 1.09 10.32
N THR A 18 -18.43 1.79 10.69
CA THR A 18 -19.27 2.60 9.78
C THR A 18 -18.46 3.69 9.08
N ILE A 19 -17.45 4.24 9.77
CA ILE A 19 -16.54 5.26 9.22
C ILE A 19 -15.81 4.71 7.99
N GLY A 20 -15.29 3.47 8.04
CA GLY A 20 -14.61 2.84 6.91
C GLY A 20 -15.48 2.70 5.67
N ARG A 21 -16.76 2.33 5.85
CA ARG A 21 -17.74 2.25 4.76
C ARG A 21 -18.02 3.63 4.16
N ARG A 22 -18.16 4.65 5.00
CA ARG A 22 -18.38 6.03 4.54
C ARG A 22 -17.18 6.57 3.77
N ILE A 23 -15.94 6.30 4.22
CA ILE A 23 -14.71 6.67 3.50
C ILE A 23 -14.69 6.05 2.09
N ARG A 24 -14.98 4.75 1.97
CA ARG A 24 -15.04 4.08 0.65
C ARG A 24 -16.15 4.65 -0.23
N ALA A 25 -17.35 4.85 0.31
CA ALA A 25 -18.47 5.43 -0.42
C ALA A 25 -18.15 6.84 -0.96
N THR A 26 -17.51 7.68 -0.14
CA THR A 26 -17.07 9.02 -0.58
C THR A 26 -15.96 8.98 -1.63
N GLY A 27 -15.17 7.90 -1.66
CA GLY A 27 -14.11 7.70 -2.67
C GLY A 27 -14.64 7.17 -4.00
N GLU A 28 -15.76 6.44 -4.01
CA GLU A 28 -16.40 5.96 -5.23
C GLU A 28 -17.21 7.06 -5.92
N ASN A 29 -18.12 7.71 -5.20
CA ASN A 29 -18.93 8.80 -5.74
C ASN A 29 -19.31 9.82 -4.65
N VAL A 30 -18.74 11.02 -4.74
CA VAL A 30 -18.95 12.12 -3.79
C VAL A 30 -20.40 12.60 -3.81
N GLU A 31 -21.04 12.65 -4.98
CA GLU A 31 -22.42 13.12 -5.14
C GLU A 31 -23.40 12.12 -4.55
N ALA A 32 -23.18 10.82 -4.78
CA ALA A 32 -23.98 9.75 -4.19
C ALA A 32 -23.86 9.73 -2.66
N ALA A 33 -22.65 9.98 -2.13
CA ALA A 33 -22.45 10.08 -0.68
C ALA A 33 -23.22 11.26 -0.07
N ARG A 34 -23.23 12.43 -0.73
CA ARG A 34 -24.04 13.59 -0.30
C ARG A 34 -25.53 13.29 -0.34
N ALA A 35 -26.01 12.61 -1.39
CA ALA A 35 -27.41 12.19 -1.49
C ALA A 35 -27.82 11.21 -0.37
N ALA A 36 -26.89 10.39 0.11
CA ALA A 36 -27.09 9.50 1.26
C ALA A 36 -26.99 10.19 2.64
N GLY A 37 -26.88 11.53 2.68
CA GLY A 37 -26.80 12.31 3.92
C GLY A 37 -25.43 12.30 4.60
N ILE A 38 -24.38 11.90 3.88
CA ILE A 38 -23.00 11.91 4.38
C ILE A 38 -22.33 13.21 3.92
N ASP A 39 -21.69 13.93 4.85
CA ASP A 39 -20.83 15.07 4.53
C ASP A 39 -19.44 14.58 4.09
N PRO A 40 -19.10 14.64 2.79
CA PRO A 40 -17.82 14.13 2.29
C PRO A 40 -16.64 15.03 2.68
N ASP A 41 -16.87 16.32 2.91
CA ASP A 41 -15.80 17.27 3.19
C ASP A 41 -15.24 17.04 4.60
N ARG A 42 -16.13 16.76 5.57
CA ARG A 42 -15.71 16.31 6.90
C ARG A 42 -14.94 15.00 6.85
N ILE A 43 -15.42 14.02 6.08
CA ILE A 43 -14.75 12.72 5.98
C ILE A 43 -13.36 12.85 5.37
N LYS A 44 -13.22 13.64 4.29
CA LYS A 44 -11.93 13.94 3.67
C LYS A 44 -10.99 14.60 4.66
N PHE A 45 -11.47 15.59 5.41
CA PHE A 45 -10.65 16.29 6.40
C PHE A 45 -10.13 15.35 7.50
N PHE A 46 -11.00 14.53 8.09
CA PHE A 46 -10.59 13.54 9.09
C PHE A 46 -9.61 12.50 8.51
N THR A 47 -9.86 12.04 7.28
CA THR A 47 -9.01 11.04 6.62
C THR A 47 -7.62 11.62 6.31
N LEU A 48 -7.56 12.90 5.92
CA LEU A 48 -6.31 13.61 5.65
C LEU A 48 -5.48 13.84 6.91
N ILE A 49 -6.12 14.22 8.02
CA ILE A 49 -5.44 14.36 9.31
C ILE A 49 -4.90 13.00 9.77
N ALA A 50 -5.71 11.94 9.67
CA ALA A 50 -5.29 10.61 10.06
C ALA A 50 -4.09 10.11 9.23
N SER A 51 -4.09 10.34 7.91
CA SER A 51 -2.94 9.98 7.06
C SER A 51 -1.71 10.81 7.37
N GLY A 52 -1.87 12.11 7.68
CA GLY A 52 -0.78 12.99 8.10
C GLY A 52 -0.11 12.52 9.40
N ILE A 53 -0.89 12.11 10.40
CA ILE A 53 -0.37 11.56 11.66
C ILE A 53 0.45 10.30 11.40
N LEU A 54 -0.06 9.38 10.57
CA LEU A 54 0.65 8.14 10.23
C LEU A 54 1.94 8.41 9.43
N ALA A 55 1.91 9.36 8.49
CA ALA A 55 3.08 9.78 7.74
C ALA A 55 4.14 10.44 8.64
N GLY A 56 3.71 11.27 9.60
CA GLY A 56 4.58 11.88 10.60
C GLY A 56 5.27 10.81 11.48
N LEU A 57 4.51 9.83 11.97
CA LEU A 57 5.06 8.70 12.74
C LEU A 57 6.06 7.88 11.91
N ALA A 58 5.81 7.68 10.62
CA ALA A 58 6.76 7.01 9.73
C ALA A 58 8.07 7.82 9.59
N GLY A 59 7.99 9.15 9.50
CA GLY A 59 9.16 10.04 9.49
C GLY A 59 9.96 9.99 10.79
N CYS A 60 9.27 10.03 11.94
CA CYS A 60 9.91 9.88 13.26
C CYS A 60 10.64 8.53 13.38
N PHE A 61 10.03 7.45 12.89
CA PHE A 61 10.66 6.14 12.85
C PHE A 61 11.94 6.12 11.99
N LEU A 62 11.94 6.82 10.86
CA LEU A 62 13.11 6.93 10.00
C LEU A 62 14.30 7.61 10.71
N SER A 63 14.03 8.69 11.43
CA SER A 63 15.06 9.49 12.12
C SER A 63 15.52 8.92 13.46
N MET A 64 14.68 8.15 14.17
CA MET A 64 15.02 7.60 15.50
C MET A 64 15.33 6.10 15.47
N GLY A 65 14.65 5.34 14.61
CA GLY A 65 14.70 3.88 14.60
C GLY A 65 15.58 3.29 13.51
N TYR A 66 15.75 3.97 12.37
CA TYR A 66 16.49 3.42 11.22
C TYR A 66 17.96 3.83 11.20
N THR A 67 18.24 5.11 11.46
CA THR A 67 19.60 5.63 11.66
C THR A 67 19.56 6.50 12.90
N SER A 68 20.46 6.30 13.87
CA SER A 68 20.54 7.13 15.09
C SER A 68 20.95 8.59 14.83
N ASN A 69 21.28 8.93 13.59
CA ASN A 69 21.73 10.22 13.12
C ASN A 69 20.89 10.68 11.93
N PHE A 70 20.49 11.95 11.93
CA PHE A 70 19.83 12.56 10.78
C PHE A 70 20.87 12.86 9.68
N THR A 71 20.86 12.06 8.62
CA THR A 71 21.71 12.23 7.42
C THR A 71 20.86 12.71 6.23
N SER A 72 21.45 13.52 5.36
CA SER A 72 20.80 13.90 4.11
C SER A 72 20.46 12.67 3.28
N GLY A 73 19.19 12.54 2.90
CA GLY A 73 18.73 11.44 2.06
C GLY A 73 18.30 10.15 2.78
N ILE A 74 18.03 10.17 4.09
CA ILE A 74 17.54 8.98 4.84
C ILE A 74 16.33 8.32 4.17
N SER A 75 15.45 9.08 3.52
CA SER A 75 14.30 8.51 2.81
C SER A 75 14.70 7.57 1.68
N ALA A 76 15.84 7.79 1.01
CA ALA A 76 16.43 6.91 -0.01
C ALA A 76 15.43 6.25 -0.99
N GLY A 77 14.40 6.95 -1.44
CA GLY A 77 13.36 6.42 -2.34
C GLY A 77 12.32 5.49 -1.70
N ARG A 78 12.38 5.20 -0.38
CA ARG A 78 11.44 4.33 0.34
C ARG A 78 9.98 4.78 0.22
N GLY A 79 9.72 6.08 0.09
CA GLY A 79 8.36 6.60 -0.15
C GLY A 79 7.77 6.14 -1.49
N TYR A 80 8.60 6.05 -2.54
CA TYR A 80 8.17 5.52 -3.83
C TYR A 80 7.85 4.02 -3.74
N VAL A 81 8.71 3.27 -3.05
CA VAL A 81 8.51 1.83 -2.78
C VAL A 81 7.20 1.60 -2.00
N ALA A 82 6.92 2.42 -0.98
CA ALA A 82 5.67 2.36 -0.22
C ALA A 82 4.43 2.60 -1.09
N ASN A 83 4.48 3.57 -2.01
CA ASN A 83 3.39 3.81 -2.96
C ASN A 83 3.19 2.58 -3.88
N ALA A 84 4.27 2.00 -4.39
CA ALA A 84 4.19 0.81 -5.23
C ALA A 84 3.60 -0.39 -4.47
N ALA A 85 4.01 -0.61 -3.22
CA ALA A 85 3.44 -1.63 -2.35
C ALA A 85 1.93 -1.44 -2.15
N GLN A 86 1.46 -0.19 -2.02
CA GLN A 86 0.04 0.11 -1.87
C GLN A 86 -0.78 -0.18 -3.14
N VAL A 87 -0.19 0.03 -4.31
CA VAL A 87 -0.80 -0.34 -5.60
C VAL A 87 -0.90 -1.87 -5.71
N VAL A 88 0.17 -2.58 -5.32
CA VAL A 88 0.21 -4.05 -5.28
C VAL A 88 -0.83 -4.61 -4.31
N ALA A 89 -1.03 -3.94 -3.16
CA ALA A 89 -2.03 -4.30 -2.16
C ALA A 89 -3.50 -4.12 -2.62
N GLY A 90 -3.74 -3.37 -3.70
CA GLY A 90 -5.07 -3.18 -4.27
C GLY A 90 -6.07 -2.48 -3.33
N GLY A 91 -5.59 -1.64 -2.42
CA GLY A 91 -6.44 -0.89 -1.48
C GLY A 91 -7.11 -1.73 -0.39
N THR A 92 -6.72 -3.00 -0.25
CA THR A 92 -7.24 -3.89 0.80
C THR A 92 -6.25 -4.02 1.95
N ALA A 93 -6.74 -4.03 3.18
CA ALA A 93 -5.87 -4.15 4.35
C ALA A 93 -5.11 -5.50 4.40
N VAL A 94 -5.71 -6.58 3.89
CA VAL A 94 -5.02 -7.88 3.76
C VAL A 94 -3.92 -7.80 2.70
N GLY A 95 -4.20 -7.18 1.55
CA GLY A 95 -3.20 -6.95 0.51
C GLY A 95 -2.03 -6.11 1.00
N SER A 96 -2.27 -5.10 1.85
CA SER A 96 -1.21 -4.27 2.42
C SER A 96 -0.26 -5.05 3.33
N ILE A 97 -0.75 -6.05 4.08
CA ILE A 97 0.09 -6.93 4.90
C ILE A 97 1.01 -7.77 4.01
N PHE A 98 0.45 -8.43 2.99
CA PHE A 98 1.23 -9.24 2.06
C PHE A 98 2.25 -8.41 1.29
N ALA A 99 1.86 -7.25 0.80
CA ALA A 99 2.78 -6.34 0.11
C ALA A 99 3.92 -5.89 1.04
N ALA A 100 3.60 -5.47 2.27
CA ALA A 100 4.60 -5.07 3.25
C ALA A 100 5.57 -6.22 3.60
N LEU A 101 5.07 -7.45 3.72
CA LEU A 101 5.91 -8.62 3.99
C LEU A 101 6.88 -8.91 2.84
N ILE A 102 6.39 -8.91 1.60
CA ILE A 102 7.22 -9.14 0.40
C ILE A 102 8.31 -8.08 0.28
N PHE A 103 7.93 -6.79 0.40
CA PHE A 103 8.89 -5.69 0.33
C PHE A 103 9.87 -5.71 1.51
N GLY A 104 9.44 -6.11 2.71
CA GLY A 104 10.33 -6.25 3.86
C GLY A 104 11.34 -7.40 3.72
N VAL A 105 10.93 -8.55 3.18
CA VAL A 105 11.85 -9.67 2.88
C VAL A 105 12.86 -9.25 1.81
N ALA A 106 12.41 -8.53 0.79
CA ALA A 106 13.29 -8.03 -0.25
C ALA A 106 14.32 -7.00 0.26
N ASP A 107 13.90 -6.10 1.15
CA ASP A 107 14.78 -5.13 1.80
C ASP A 107 15.83 -5.84 2.68
N ALA A 108 15.41 -6.83 3.48
CA ALA A 108 16.31 -7.64 4.30
C ALA A 108 17.32 -8.44 3.45
N LEU A 109 16.87 -9.00 2.33
CA LEU A 109 17.75 -9.71 1.39
C LEU A 109 18.77 -8.75 0.74
N ALA A 110 18.35 -7.53 0.39
CA ALA A 110 19.27 -6.51 -0.12
C ALA A 110 20.33 -6.12 0.92
N THR A 111 19.96 -5.95 2.19
CA THR A 111 20.91 -5.72 3.29
C THR A 111 21.85 -6.91 3.50
N PHE A 112 21.36 -8.14 3.38
CA PHE A 112 22.20 -9.34 3.51
C PHE A 112 23.24 -9.44 2.39
N LEU A 113 22.86 -9.14 1.15
CA LEU A 113 23.76 -9.11 0.00
C LEU A 113 24.78 -7.97 0.11
N GLN A 114 24.39 -6.81 0.67
CA GLN A 114 25.29 -5.70 0.95
C GLN A 114 26.41 -6.09 1.92
N ASN A 115 26.08 -6.82 2.98
CA ASN A 115 27.06 -7.26 3.98
C ASN A 115 28.08 -8.27 3.43
N ARG A 116 27.88 -8.81 2.20
CA ARG A 116 28.84 -9.67 1.50
C ARG A 116 29.79 -8.93 0.54
N GLY A 117 29.78 -7.60 0.54
CA GLY A 117 30.78 -6.78 -0.16
C GLY A 117 30.45 -6.44 -1.62
N LEU A 118 29.19 -6.50 -2.03
CA LEU A 118 28.75 -6.06 -3.36
C LEU A 118 28.76 -4.51 -3.47
N PRO A 119 28.94 -3.96 -4.70
CA PRO A 119 28.96 -2.51 -4.91
C PRO A 119 27.67 -1.83 -4.44
N PRO A 120 27.76 -0.69 -3.72
CA PRO A 120 26.60 0.06 -3.21
C PRO A 120 25.58 0.44 -4.28
N GLU A 121 26.03 0.70 -5.50
CA GLU A 121 25.18 1.09 -6.63
C GLU A 121 24.21 -0.03 -7.02
N LEU A 122 24.66 -1.29 -6.95
CA LEU A 122 23.83 -2.45 -7.26
C LEU A 122 22.77 -2.69 -6.18
N ILE A 123 23.10 -2.33 -4.94
CA ILE A 123 22.24 -2.51 -3.77
C ILE A 123 21.15 -1.45 -3.74
N GLN A 124 21.44 -0.21 -4.12
CA GLN A 124 20.41 0.84 -4.25
C GLN A 124 19.41 0.55 -5.37
N ALA A 125 19.78 -0.26 -6.37
CA ALA A 125 18.89 -0.68 -7.45
C ALA A 125 17.92 -1.82 -7.06
N LEU A 126 18.25 -2.62 -6.03
CA LEU A 126 17.45 -3.79 -5.64
C LEU A 126 16.00 -3.46 -5.24
N PRO A 127 15.72 -2.44 -4.40
CA PRO A 127 14.34 -2.07 -4.06
C PRO A 127 13.50 -1.69 -5.28
N TYR A 128 14.12 -1.08 -6.29
CA TYR A 128 13.45 -0.73 -7.55
C TYR A 128 13.21 -1.98 -8.42
N ALA A 129 14.16 -2.91 -8.48
CA ALA A 129 13.97 -4.19 -9.18
C ALA A 129 12.82 -5.00 -8.58
N VAL A 130 12.71 -5.02 -7.25
CA VAL A 130 11.61 -5.67 -6.53
C VAL A 130 10.28 -4.97 -6.82
N THR A 131 10.29 -3.64 -6.93
CA THR A 131 9.10 -2.86 -7.31
C THR A 131 8.62 -3.24 -8.71
N ILE A 132 9.54 -3.34 -9.67
CA ILE A 132 9.25 -3.77 -11.04
C ILE A 132 8.67 -5.20 -11.02
N LEU A 133 9.30 -6.13 -10.31
CA LEU A 133 8.81 -7.50 -10.15
C LEU A 133 7.41 -7.54 -9.53
N GLY A 134 7.18 -6.76 -8.47
CA GLY A 134 5.88 -6.64 -7.80
C GLY A 134 4.79 -6.15 -8.76
N PHE A 135 5.09 -5.13 -9.57
CA PHE A 135 4.16 -4.64 -10.60
C PHE A 135 3.91 -5.68 -11.69
N VAL A 136 4.94 -6.36 -12.18
CA VAL A 136 4.79 -7.42 -13.20
C VAL A 136 3.88 -8.53 -12.68
N VAL A 137 4.14 -9.05 -11.47
CA VAL A 137 3.32 -10.11 -10.86
C VAL A 137 1.87 -9.66 -10.70
N VAL A 138 1.63 -8.47 -10.17
CA VAL A 138 0.26 -7.96 -9.98
C VAL A 138 -0.45 -7.74 -11.31
N THR A 139 0.25 -7.21 -12.30
CA THR A 139 -0.30 -6.99 -13.64
C THR A 139 -0.69 -8.32 -14.27
N LEU A 140 0.16 -9.34 -14.20
CA LEU A 140 -0.13 -10.68 -14.71
C LEU A 140 -1.34 -11.33 -14.02
N ILE A 141 -1.46 -11.16 -12.70
CA ILE A 141 -2.60 -11.69 -11.94
C ILE A 141 -3.90 -10.96 -12.31
N ARG A 142 -3.84 -9.63 -12.47
CA ARG A 142 -4.99 -8.81 -12.87
C ARG A 142 -5.44 -9.16 -14.29
N ASP A 143 -4.50 -9.30 -15.21
CA ASP A 143 -4.77 -9.62 -16.61
C ASP A 143 -5.43 -11.01 -16.75
N LYS A 144 -4.93 -12.01 -16.00
CA LYS A 144 -5.59 -13.33 -15.91
C LYS A 144 -7.00 -13.26 -15.32
N ARG A 145 -7.23 -12.43 -14.29
CA ARG A 145 -8.58 -12.25 -13.70
C ARG A 145 -9.55 -11.58 -14.67
N GLU A 146 -9.08 -10.59 -15.41
CA GLU A 146 -9.89 -9.90 -16.42
C GLU A 146 -10.22 -10.82 -17.60
N ALA A 147 -9.26 -11.60 -18.08
CA ALA A 147 -9.48 -12.62 -19.09
C ALA A 147 -10.51 -13.67 -18.65
N ALA A 148 -10.38 -14.19 -17.42
CA ALA A 148 -11.34 -15.14 -16.85
C ALA A 148 -12.74 -14.54 -16.68
N ARG A 149 -12.84 -13.25 -16.34
CA ARG A 149 -14.13 -12.55 -16.21
C ARG A 149 -14.81 -12.35 -17.56
N LYS A 150 -14.07 -11.97 -18.60
CA LYS A 150 -14.59 -11.83 -19.97
C LYS A 150 -15.12 -13.17 -20.49
N LEU A 151 -14.38 -14.26 -20.31
CA LEU A 151 -14.81 -15.62 -20.68
C LEU A 151 -16.14 -16.02 -20.02
N ARG A 152 -16.34 -15.71 -18.73
CA ARG A 152 -17.61 -15.98 -18.03
C ARG A 152 -18.79 -15.17 -18.58
N LEU A 153 -18.55 -13.94 -19.03
CA LEU A 153 -19.59 -13.08 -19.61
C LEU A 153 -19.99 -13.53 -21.02
N PHE A 154 -19.04 -14.06 -21.81
CA PHE A 154 -19.35 -14.65 -23.11
C PHE A 154 -20.06 -16.00 -22.97
N ALA A 155 -19.63 -16.85 -22.03
CA ALA A 155 -20.28 -18.15 -21.78
C ALA A 155 -21.75 -18.01 -21.32
N GLY A 156 -22.09 -16.98 -20.55
CA GLY A 156 -23.47 -16.73 -20.11
C GLY A 156 -24.38 -16.04 -21.14
N ARG A 157 -23.85 -15.68 -22.32
CA ARG A 157 -24.61 -15.01 -23.40
C ARG A 157 -25.10 -15.99 -24.47
N ASP A 158 -24.50 -17.18 -24.57
CA ASP A 158 -24.94 -18.25 -25.48
C ASP A 158 -26.15 -19.06 -24.95
N GLU A 159 -26.52 -18.88 -23.67
CA GLU A 159 -27.67 -19.57 -23.04
C GLU A 159 -29.00 -18.79 -23.12
N ARG A 160 -29.08 -17.69 -23.88
CA ARG A 160 -30.29 -16.89 -24.10
C ARG A 160 -30.60 -16.73 -25.57
#